data_AF-A0A7C4PUN4-F1
#
_entry.id   AF-A0A7C4PUN4-F1
#
_cell.length_a   1.000
_cell.length_b   1.000
_cell.length_c   1.000
_cell.angle_alpha   90.00
_cell.angle_beta   90.00
_cell.angle_gamma   90.00
#
_symmetry.space_group_name_H-M   'P 1'
#
loop_
_entity.id
_entity.type
_entity.pdbx_description
1 polymer ?
#
loop_
_entity_poly.entity_id
_entity_poly.type
_entity_poly.pdbx_seq_one_letter_code
_entity_poly.pdbx_strand_id
1 'polypeptide(L)'
;MGRKILWVVGLLAVAGITALVLDRLAGSAVDVPAPPAPTPVAAPKYPPEFQPAAPSPDAGSSPEVGALEPPPEPPLQPLSPQRPPRSLDVPSKDALVPVYAVRDTTPPPLLVLSPADRSYLLEPSVKFKVRSEAGAMVRVNGEALSEVGGELFEGEIRLAFGEREVEIVAEDGVGNRRQAKLRLTCVDPERIRGVRERFAALLDQLEELRALARELDRRIEDILARQKDNPAESLSALEAELRQIRSERSGLQQEIEADMKAIDQLLRRPAP
;
A
#
# COMPACT_ATOMS: atom_id res chain seq x y z
N MET A 1 27.20 -1.12 19.05
CA MET A 1 27.83 0.21 18.82
C MET A 1 28.57 0.35 17.49
N GLY A 2 28.87 -0.71 16.72
CA GLY A 2 29.73 -0.63 15.51
C GLY A 2 29.11 -0.09 14.21
N ARG A 3 27.81 0.22 14.14
CA ARG A 3 27.17 0.68 12.89
C ARG A 3 27.15 2.20 12.67
N LYS A 4 27.37 3.01 13.72
CA LYS A 4 27.36 4.48 13.60
C LYS A 4 28.68 5.05 13.09
N ILE A 5 29.80 4.35 13.31
CA ILE A 5 31.13 4.79 12.86
C ILE A 5 31.29 4.63 11.34
N LEU A 6 30.64 3.63 10.74
CA LEU A 6 30.72 3.39 9.30
C LEU A 6 30.02 4.48 8.45
N TRP A 7 29.00 5.15 9.00
CA TRP A 7 28.26 6.21 8.29
C TRP A 7 28.99 7.57 8.31
N VAL A 8 29.67 7.90 9.41
CA VAL A 8 30.43 9.15 9.54
C VAL A 8 31.69 9.13 8.66
N VAL A 9 32.35 7.97 8.51
CA VAL A 9 33.48 7.81 7.59
C VAL A 9 33.04 7.92 6.13
N GLY A 10 31.84 7.42 5.79
CA GLY A 10 31.27 7.56 4.44
C GLY A 10 30.98 9.01 4.04
N LEU A 11 30.49 9.85 4.97
CA LEU A 11 30.17 11.26 4.68
C LEU A 11 31.42 12.14 4.58
N LEU A 12 32.46 11.84 5.37
CA LEU A 12 33.77 12.52 5.28
C LEU A 12 34.52 12.15 4.00
N ALA A 13 34.36 10.92 3.48
CA ALA A 13 34.94 10.52 2.20
C ALA A 13 34.33 11.30 1.02
N VAL A 14 33.03 11.60 1.04
CA VAL A 14 32.39 12.39 -0.03
C VAL A 14 32.82 13.86 0.00
N ALA A 15 33.00 14.44 1.19
CA ALA A 15 33.51 15.82 1.33
C ALA A 15 34.99 15.96 0.97
N GLY A 16 35.81 14.92 1.21
CA GLY A 16 37.21 14.90 0.79
C GLY A 16 37.40 14.74 -0.73
N ILE A 17 36.54 13.95 -1.38
CA ILE A 17 36.59 13.72 -2.83
C ILE A 17 36.18 14.98 -3.61
N THR A 18 35.22 15.79 -3.13
CA THR A 18 34.87 17.07 -3.78
C THR A 18 36.00 18.10 -3.71
N ALA A 19 36.78 18.14 -2.62
CA ALA A 19 37.93 19.04 -2.52
C ALA A 19 39.08 18.63 -3.47
N LEU A 20 39.35 17.33 -3.61
CA LEU A 20 40.42 16.83 -4.49
C LEU A 20 40.08 16.95 -5.99
N VAL A 21 38.78 16.93 -6.35
CA VAL A 21 38.32 17.10 -7.73
C VAL A 21 38.32 18.58 -8.15
N LEU A 22 38.04 19.53 -7.23
CA LEU A 22 38.13 20.96 -7.54
C LEU A 22 39.58 21.41 -7.80
N ASP A 23 40.56 20.89 -7.05
CA ASP A 23 41.98 21.23 -7.24
C ASP A 23 42.54 20.72 -8.58
N ARG A 24 41.97 19.61 -9.10
CA ARG A 24 42.35 19.04 -10.40
C ARG A 24 41.63 19.70 -11.59
N LEU A 25 40.54 20.42 -11.37
CA LEU A 25 39.79 21.15 -12.40
C LEU A 25 40.32 22.57 -12.65
N ALA A 26 41.06 23.15 -11.70
CA ALA A 26 41.66 24.47 -11.86
C ALA A 26 42.93 24.50 -12.74
N GLY A 27 43.51 23.33 -13.07
CA GLY A 27 44.84 23.23 -13.70
C GLY A 27 44.91 22.67 -15.12
N SER A 28 43.80 22.31 -15.77
CA SER A 28 43.86 21.70 -17.11
C SER A 28 42.75 22.22 -18.01
N ALA A 29 43.10 23.18 -18.86
CA ALA A 29 42.34 23.50 -20.07
C ALA A 29 42.44 22.31 -21.02
N VAL A 30 41.64 21.27 -20.77
CA VAL A 30 41.38 20.22 -21.75
C VAL A 30 40.44 20.82 -22.77
N ASP A 31 40.91 20.93 -23.99
CA ASP A 31 40.14 21.27 -25.18
C ASP A 31 39.08 20.16 -25.39
N VAL A 32 37.88 20.38 -24.84
CA VAL A 32 36.77 19.43 -24.96
C VAL A 32 36.16 19.62 -26.35
N PRO A 33 36.25 18.63 -27.25
CA PRO A 33 35.64 18.76 -28.57
C PRO A 33 34.14 18.92 -28.43
N ALA A 34 33.58 19.85 -29.20
CA ALA A 34 32.16 20.17 -29.21
C ALA A 34 31.31 18.89 -29.29
N PRO A 35 30.25 18.77 -28.48
CA PRO A 35 29.40 17.59 -28.48
C PRO A 35 28.79 17.39 -29.88
N PRO A 36 28.77 16.15 -30.41
CA PRO A 36 28.15 15.88 -31.70
C PRO A 36 26.68 16.27 -31.64
N ALA A 37 26.19 16.89 -32.72
CA ALA A 37 24.80 17.30 -32.86
C ALA A 37 23.86 16.12 -32.54
N PRO A 38 22.75 16.35 -31.82
CA PRO A 38 21.83 15.28 -31.45
C PRO A 38 21.31 14.61 -32.72
N THR A 39 21.62 13.32 -32.88
CA THR A 39 20.99 12.48 -33.89
C THR A 39 19.47 12.50 -33.68
N PRO A 40 18.67 12.77 -34.71
CA PRO A 40 17.22 12.75 -34.59
C PRO A 40 16.78 11.33 -34.18
N VAL A 41 16.32 11.22 -32.92
CA VAL A 41 15.70 9.99 -32.43
C VAL A 41 14.42 9.80 -33.23
N ALA A 42 14.39 8.74 -34.04
CA ALA A 42 13.21 8.33 -34.77
C ALA A 42 12.05 8.17 -33.77
N ALA A 43 10.97 8.91 -34.02
CA ALA A 43 9.77 8.84 -33.20
C ALA A 43 9.31 7.38 -33.05
N PRO A 44 8.98 6.93 -31.83
CA PRO A 44 8.39 5.61 -31.65
C PRO A 44 7.12 5.54 -32.49
N LYS A 45 7.05 4.56 -33.40
CA LYS A 45 5.82 4.18 -34.09
C LYS A 45 4.82 3.72 -33.02
N TYR A 46 3.99 4.63 -32.55
CA TYR A 46 2.80 4.26 -31.81
C TYR A 46 1.92 3.41 -32.74
N PRO A 47 1.44 2.24 -32.30
CA PRO A 47 0.36 1.57 -33.01
C PRO A 47 -0.84 2.52 -33.06
N PRO A 48 -1.61 2.54 -34.17
CA PRO A 48 -2.70 3.48 -34.36
C PRO A 48 -3.72 3.35 -33.23
N GLU A 49 -4.19 4.51 -32.78
CA GLU A 49 -5.30 4.69 -31.85
C GLU A 49 -6.45 3.72 -32.21
N PHE A 50 -6.91 2.98 -31.21
CA PHE A 50 -8.18 2.27 -31.27
C PHE A 50 -9.29 3.31 -31.47
N GLN A 51 -9.70 3.52 -32.72
CA GLN A 51 -10.95 4.18 -33.02
C GLN A 51 -12.08 3.26 -32.53
N PRO A 52 -12.97 3.72 -31.64
CA PRO A 52 -14.16 2.95 -31.30
C PRO A 52 -15.03 2.84 -32.54
N ALA A 53 -15.22 1.60 -33.01
CA ALA A 53 -16.10 1.30 -34.13
C ALA A 53 -17.53 1.79 -33.82
N ALA A 54 -18.11 2.53 -34.76
CA ALA A 54 -19.50 2.91 -34.74
C ALA A 54 -20.42 1.67 -34.70
N PRO A 55 -21.60 1.75 -34.04
CA PRO A 55 -22.54 0.64 -34.02
C PRO A 55 -23.20 0.49 -35.41
N SER A 56 -22.91 -0.63 -36.09
CA SER A 56 -23.70 -1.07 -37.25
C SER A 56 -25.06 -1.62 -36.78
N PRO A 57 -26.17 -1.19 -37.40
CA PRO A 57 -27.46 -1.85 -37.28
C PRO A 57 -27.57 -2.98 -38.32
N ASP A 58 -28.45 -3.93 -38.04
CA ASP A 58 -28.85 -5.07 -38.89
C ASP A 58 -27.85 -6.21 -39.07
N ALA A 59 -28.18 -7.35 -38.48
CA ALA A 59 -28.83 -8.43 -39.22
C ALA A 59 -28.81 -9.70 -38.37
N GLY A 60 -29.98 -10.31 -38.23
CA GLY A 60 -30.17 -11.53 -37.46
C GLY A 60 -29.35 -12.70 -37.97
N SER A 61 -29.05 -13.60 -37.05
CA SER A 61 -29.02 -15.06 -37.23
C SER A 61 -28.73 -15.66 -35.87
N SER A 62 -29.77 -16.20 -35.24
CA SER A 62 -29.64 -17.11 -34.11
C SER A 62 -28.75 -18.29 -34.52
N PRO A 63 -27.68 -18.63 -33.79
CA PRO A 63 -27.14 -19.97 -33.88
C PRO A 63 -28.07 -20.91 -33.10
N GLU A 64 -28.53 -21.94 -33.81
CA GLU A 64 -29.28 -23.06 -33.27
C GLU A 64 -28.65 -23.63 -32.02
N VAL A 65 -29.54 -23.95 -31.08
CA VAL A 65 -29.30 -24.68 -29.86
C VAL A 65 -28.67 -26.04 -30.19
N GLY A 66 -27.37 -26.17 -29.92
CA GLY A 66 -26.71 -27.47 -29.83
C GLY A 66 -27.26 -28.21 -28.61
N ALA A 67 -28.31 -29.00 -28.83
CA ALA A 67 -28.85 -29.92 -27.86
C ALA A 67 -27.75 -30.92 -27.46
N LEU A 68 -27.25 -30.80 -26.23
CA LEU A 68 -26.48 -31.88 -25.62
C LEU A 68 -27.41 -33.10 -25.48
N GLU A 69 -27.04 -34.15 -26.20
CA GLU A 69 -27.56 -35.51 -26.05
C GLU A 69 -27.56 -35.92 -24.56
N PRO A 70 -28.69 -36.38 -24.00
CA PRO A 70 -28.69 -37.00 -22.69
C PRO A 70 -27.93 -38.34 -22.74
N PRO A 71 -27.19 -38.69 -21.67
CA PRO A 71 -26.46 -39.96 -21.60
C PRO A 71 -27.43 -41.17 -21.69
N PRO A 72 -26.97 -42.32 -22.23
CA PRO A 72 -27.82 -43.49 -22.46
C PRO A 72 -28.36 -44.05 -21.14
N GLU A 73 -29.68 -44.27 -21.11
CA GLU A 73 -30.37 -44.95 -20.02
C GLU A 73 -29.80 -46.37 -19.81
N PRO A 74 -29.55 -46.79 -18.55
CA PRO A 74 -29.12 -48.16 -18.27
C PRO A 74 -30.24 -49.16 -18.62
N PRO A 75 -29.89 -50.36 -19.11
CA PRO A 75 -30.87 -51.35 -19.54
C PRO A 75 -31.75 -51.82 -18.37
N LEU A 76 -33.07 -51.76 -18.58
CA LEU A 76 -34.08 -52.31 -17.70
C LEU A 76 -33.84 -53.82 -17.53
N GLN A 77 -33.42 -54.22 -16.33
CA GLN A 77 -33.36 -55.64 -15.97
C GLN A 77 -34.78 -56.19 -15.82
N PRO A 78 -35.09 -57.39 -16.36
CA PRO A 78 -36.39 -58.01 -16.19
C PRO A 78 -36.64 -58.33 -14.71
N LEU A 79 -37.71 -57.75 -14.16
CA LEU A 79 -38.26 -58.09 -12.85
C LEU A 79 -38.53 -59.59 -12.78
N SER A 80 -37.75 -60.29 -11.96
CA SER A 80 -38.07 -61.66 -11.56
C SER A 80 -39.43 -61.66 -10.84
N PRO A 81 -40.34 -62.62 -11.11
CA PRO A 81 -41.59 -62.73 -10.37
C PRO A 81 -41.29 -63.11 -8.92
N GLN A 82 -41.36 -62.14 -8.01
CA GLN A 82 -41.29 -62.40 -6.58
C GLN A 82 -42.55 -63.17 -6.16
N ARG A 83 -42.34 -64.30 -5.47
CA ARG A 83 -43.37 -65.05 -4.74
C ARG A 83 -44.26 -64.10 -3.93
N PRO A 84 -45.59 -64.37 -3.82
CA PRO A 84 -46.41 -63.65 -2.85
C PRO A 84 -45.88 -63.95 -1.43
N PRO A 85 -45.43 -62.96 -0.64
CA PRO A 85 -45.22 -63.18 0.77
C PRO A 85 -46.58 -63.37 1.45
N ARG A 86 -46.59 -64.37 2.33
CA ARG A 86 -47.68 -64.72 3.25
C ARG A 86 -48.22 -63.49 3.96
N SER A 87 -49.53 -63.50 4.20
CA SER A 87 -50.26 -62.60 5.08
C SER A 87 -49.43 -62.17 6.29
N LEU A 88 -48.97 -60.92 6.28
CA LEU A 88 -48.37 -60.25 7.42
C LEU A 88 -49.51 -59.79 8.34
N ASP A 89 -49.41 -60.25 9.57
CA ASP A 89 -50.19 -59.76 10.71
C ASP A 89 -50.27 -58.24 10.70
N VAL A 90 -51.48 -57.72 10.93
CA VAL A 90 -51.77 -56.30 11.09
C VAL A 90 -50.95 -55.79 12.29
N PRO A 91 -49.95 -54.90 12.10
CA PRO A 91 -49.23 -54.33 13.22
C PRO A 91 -50.17 -53.42 14.02
N SER A 92 -50.07 -53.55 15.34
CA SER A 92 -50.77 -52.73 16.33
C SER A 92 -50.71 -51.24 15.99
N LYS A 93 -51.85 -50.56 16.15
CA LYS A 93 -52.13 -49.17 15.77
C LYS A 93 -51.28 -48.10 16.50
N ASP A 94 -50.35 -48.52 17.36
CA ASP A 94 -49.53 -47.67 18.22
C ASP A 94 -48.01 -47.82 17.97
N ALA A 95 -47.60 -48.39 16.82
CA ALA A 95 -46.19 -48.46 16.46
C ALA A 95 -45.63 -47.07 16.13
N LEU A 96 -44.95 -46.45 17.11
CA LEU A 96 -44.13 -45.26 16.91
C LEU A 96 -43.05 -45.56 15.87
N VAL A 97 -43.19 -45.01 14.67
CA VAL A 97 -42.17 -45.09 13.61
C VAL A 97 -41.09 -44.04 13.95
N PRO A 98 -39.83 -44.42 14.22
CA PRO A 98 -38.78 -43.44 14.43
C PRO A 98 -38.53 -42.68 13.12
N VAL A 99 -38.76 -41.37 13.14
CA VAL A 99 -38.39 -40.47 12.05
C VAL A 99 -36.95 -40.04 12.28
N TYR A 100 -36.04 -40.40 11.38
CA TYR A 100 -34.67 -39.91 11.40
C TYR A 100 -34.56 -38.71 10.46
N ALA A 101 -34.14 -37.56 10.99
CA ALA A 101 -33.78 -36.39 10.19
C ALA A 101 -32.25 -36.37 9.99
N VAL A 102 -31.80 -36.15 8.75
CA VAL A 102 -30.38 -35.93 8.46
C VAL A 102 -30.04 -34.50 8.87
N ARG A 103 -29.06 -34.35 9.77
CA ARG A 103 -28.57 -33.03 10.19
C ARG A 103 -27.80 -32.37 9.05
N ASP A 104 -28.10 -31.11 8.77
CA ASP A 104 -27.30 -30.32 7.83
C ASP A 104 -25.90 -30.06 8.40
N THR A 105 -24.90 -30.23 7.55
CA THR A 105 -23.47 -30.07 7.87
C THR A 105 -22.77 -29.11 6.91
N THR A 106 -23.51 -28.45 6.02
CA THR A 106 -22.96 -27.58 4.98
C THR A 106 -22.81 -26.15 5.50
N PRO A 107 -21.59 -25.58 5.56
CA PRO A 107 -21.42 -24.20 5.99
C PRO A 107 -21.97 -23.20 4.97
N PRO A 108 -22.49 -22.05 5.42
CA PRO A 108 -23.02 -21.03 4.53
C PRO A 108 -21.91 -20.48 3.60
N PRO A 109 -22.23 -20.03 2.38
CA PRO A 109 -21.30 -19.32 1.52
C PRO A 109 -20.85 -18.02 2.20
N LEU A 110 -19.60 -17.62 1.99
CA LEU A 110 -19.05 -16.38 2.54
C LEU A 110 -18.21 -15.68 1.47
N LEU A 111 -18.69 -14.51 1.02
CA LEU A 111 -18.00 -13.68 0.05
C LEU A 111 -17.88 -12.25 0.58
N VAL A 112 -16.65 -11.78 0.77
CA VAL A 112 -16.38 -10.40 1.16
C VAL A 112 -16.38 -9.52 -0.09
N LEU A 113 -17.24 -8.50 -0.13
CA LEU A 113 -17.34 -7.55 -1.24
C LEU A 113 -16.54 -6.27 -0.97
N SER A 114 -16.52 -5.81 0.27
CA SER A 114 -15.77 -4.63 0.71
C SER A 114 -15.48 -4.72 2.21
N PRO A 115 -14.31 -4.22 2.68
CA PRO A 115 -13.15 -3.80 1.90
C PRO A 115 -12.43 -5.00 1.24
N ALA A 116 -11.59 -4.72 0.24
CA ALA A 116 -10.74 -5.75 -0.38
C ALA A 116 -9.59 -6.15 0.56
N ASP A 117 -9.10 -7.39 0.42
CA ASP A 117 -7.91 -7.84 1.15
C ASP A 117 -6.70 -6.94 0.82
N ARG A 118 -5.89 -6.65 1.84
CA ARG A 118 -4.70 -5.78 1.79
C ARG A 118 -4.99 -4.33 1.39
N SER A 119 -6.22 -3.85 1.59
CA SER A 119 -6.55 -2.44 1.34
C SER A 119 -5.91 -1.50 2.37
N TYR A 120 -5.62 -0.28 1.91
CA TYR A 120 -5.20 0.84 2.76
C TYR A 120 -6.40 1.75 3.01
N LEU A 121 -6.64 2.08 4.28
CA LEU A 121 -7.78 2.86 4.72
C LEU A 121 -7.27 4.11 5.44
N LEU A 122 -7.88 5.27 5.15
CA LEU A 122 -7.52 6.54 5.80
C LEU A 122 -8.40 6.84 7.01
N GLU A 123 -9.54 6.17 7.10
CA GLU A 123 -10.50 6.31 8.19
C GLU A 123 -10.50 5.02 9.03
N PRO A 124 -10.58 5.14 10.36
CA PRO A 124 -10.69 3.98 11.25
C PRO A 124 -12.09 3.35 11.18
N SER A 125 -13.10 4.06 10.70
CA SER A 125 -14.47 3.56 10.56
C SER A 125 -14.64 2.91 9.19
N VAL A 126 -14.81 1.59 9.17
CA VAL A 126 -14.77 0.80 7.93
C VAL A 126 -16.10 0.12 7.70
N LYS A 127 -16.70 0.37 6.53
CA LYS A 127 -17.94 -0.29 6.10
C LYS A 127 -17.64 -1.64 5.45
N PHE A 128 -18.08 -2.70 6.12
CA PHE A 128 -18.02 -4.06 5.60
C PHE A 128 -19.28 -4.35 4.78
N LYS A 129 -19.07 -4.99 3.63
CA LYS A 129 -20.12 -5.55 2.79
C LYS A 129 -19.78 -7.00 2.54
N VAL A 130 -20.65 -7.90 2.98
CA VAL A 130 -20.43 -9.35 2.92
C VAL A 130 -21.67 -9.99 2.32
N ARG A 131 -21.49 -10.97 1.45
CA ARG A 131 -22.58 -11.80 0.93
C ARG A 131 -22.53 -13.18 1.58
N SER A 132 -23.66 -13.63 2.10
CA SER A 132 -23.85 -14.95 2.69
C SER A 132 -25.30 -15.43 2.43
N GLU A 133 -25.68 -16.56 3.00
CA GLU A 133 -27.06 -17.06 2.94
C GLU A 133 -28.00 -16.23 3.82
N ALA A 134 -29.28 -16.17 3.45
CA ALA A 134 -30.30 -15.48 4.22
C ALA A 134 -30.55 -16.11 5.59
N GLY A 135 -30.66 -15.28 6.63
CA GLY A 135 -30.79 -15.73 8.01
C GLY A 135 -29.49 -16.26 8.64
N ALA A 136 -28.36 -16.23 7.91
CA ALA A 136 -27.06 -16.50 8.51
C ALA A 136 -26.63 -15.34 9.44
N MET A 137 -25.93 -15.66 10.51
CA MET A 137 -25.31 -14.68 11.40
C MET A 137 -23.89 -14.38 10.92
N VAL A 138 -23.67 -13.20 10.35
CA VAL A 138 -22.34 -12.74 9.92
C VAL A 138 -21.72 -11.84 10.98
N ARG A 139 -20.50 -12.15 11.39
CA ARG A 139 -19.71 -11.38 12.36
C ARG A 139 -18.36 -11.01 11.80
N VAL A 140 -17.84 -9.86 12.19
CA VAL A 140 -16.50 -9.38 11.86
C VAL A 140 -15.81 -8.97 13.16
N ASN A 141 -14.69 -9.61 13.50
CA ASN A 141 -14.03 -9.49 14.81
C ASN A 141 -15.00 -9.67 16.01
N GLY A 142 -16.04 -10.48 15.83
CA GLY A 142 -17.07 -10.74 16.84
C GLY A 142 -18.28 -9.80 16.82
N GLU A 143 -18.21 -8.67 16.12
CA GLU A 143 -19.32 -7.72 15.94
C GLU A 143 -20.25 -8.19 14.81
N ALA A 144 -21.56 -8.19 15.05
CA ALA A 144 -22.54 -8.66 14.08
C ALA A 144 -22.83 -7.61 12.99
N LEU A 145 -22.92 -8.06 11.74
CA LEU A 145 -23.40 -7.24 10.63
C LEU A 145 -24.93 -7.36 10.50
N SER A 146 -25.56 -6.31 9.98
CA SER A 146 -27.00 -6.28 9.72
C SER A 146 -27.29 -6.84 8.33
N GLU A 147 -28.30 -7.70 8.22
CA GLU A 147 -28.79 -8.18 6.93
C GLU A 147 -29.55 -7.06 6.18
N VAL A 148 -29.16 -6.77 4.95
CA VAL A 148 -29.70 -5.74 4.05
C VAL A 148 -30.08 -6.40 2.73
N GLY A 149 -31.12 -7.23 2.75
CA GLY A 149 -31.72 -7.80 1.53
C GLY A 149 -31.48 -9.29 1.32
N GLY A 150 -31.70 -10.12 2.34
CA GLY A 150 -31.61 -11.58 2.23
C GLY A 150 -30.15 -12.03 2.34
N GLU A 151 -29.37 -11.80 1.30
CA GLU A 151 -28.03 -12.37 1.19
C GLU A 151 -26.90 -11.38 1.47
N LEU A 152 -27.22 -10.08 1.58
CA LEU A 152 -26.23 -9.03 1.77
C LEU A 152 -26.21 -8.59 3.22
N PHE A 153 -25.02 -8.45 3.79
CA PHE A 153 -24.78 -8.01 5.16
C PHE A 153 -23.90 -6.77 5.14
N GLU A 154 -24.31 -5.75 5.87
CA GLU A 154 -23.57 -4.50 5.99
C GLU A 154 -23.41 -4.10 7.47
N GLY A 155 -22.28 -3.49 7.77
CA GLY A 155 -22.02 -2.93 9.09
C GLY A 155 -20.75 -2.09 9.08
N GLU A 156 -20.62 -1.24 10.09
CA GLU A 156 -19.50 -0.33 10.24
C GLU A 156 -18.72 -0.69 11.49
N ILE A 157 -17.42 -0.90 11.33
CA ILE A 157 -16.55 -1.40 12.39
C ILE A 157 -15.36 -0.46 12.52
N ARG A 158 -15.02 -0.13 13.76
CA ARG A 158 -13.86 0.68 14.05
C ARG A 158 -12.61 -0.18 14.14
N LEU A 159 -11.68 0.06 13.25
CA LEU A 159 -10.34 -0.51 13.28
C LEU A 159 -9.36 0.48 13.93
N ALA A 160 -8.47 -0.03 14.76
CA ALA A 160 -7.32 0.74 15.22
C ALA A 160 -6.37 1.01 14.04
N PHE A 161 -5.58 2.09 14.14
CA PHE A 161 -4.55 2.38 13.15
C PHE A 161 -3.50 1.26 13.12
N GLY A 162 -2.81 1.12 11.98
CA GLY A 162 -1.81 0.09 11.71
C GLY A 162 -2.32 -1.08 10.87
N GLU A 163 -1.46 -2.07 10.68
CA GLU A 163 -1.79 -3.34 10.03
C GLU A 163 -2.56 -4.24 11.00
N ARG A 164 -3.72 -4.76 10.57
CA ARG A 164 -4.59 -5.63 11.36
C ARG A 164 -5.11 -6.78 10.51
N GLU A 165 -5.16 -7.96 11.12
CA GLU A 165 -5.90 -9.10 10.59
C GLU A 165 -7.33 -9.02 11.14
N VAL A 166 -8.31 -9.08 10.25
CA VAL A 166 -9.74 -9.06 10.55
C VAL A 166 -10.32 -10.42 10.21
N GLU A 167 -11.01 -11.03 11.17
CA GLU A 167 -11.70 -12.30 11.00
C GLU A 167 -13.18 -12.07 10.71
N ILE A 168 -13.69 -12.71 9.66
CA ILE A 168 -15.08 -12.66 9.25
C ILE A 168 -15.64 -14.07 9.34
N VAL A 169 -16.76 -14.24 10.06
CA VAL A 169 -17.38 -15.54 10.31
C VAL A 169 -18.85 -15.46 9.88
N ALA A 170 -19.29 -16.41 9.05
CA ALA A 170 -20.70 -16.65 8.79
C ALA A 170 -21.12 -17.96 9.46
N GLU A 171 -22.22 -17.93 10.20
CA GLU A 171 -22.82 -19.07 10.90
C GLU A 171 -24.28 -19.24 10.51
N ASP A 172 -24.70 -20.44 10.13
CA ASP A 172 -26.09 -20.73 9.80
C ASP A 172 -26.95 -21.00 11.05
N GLY A 173 -28.25 -21.23 10.87
CA GLY A 173 -29.18 -21.52 11.97
C GLY A 173 -28.98 -22.88 12.66
N VAL A 174 -28.17 -23.78 12.08
CA VAL A 174 -27.90 -25.14 12.60
C VAL A 174 -26.49 -25.23 13.23
N GLY A 175 -25.71 -24.15 13.13
CA GLY A 175 -24.40 -23.95 13.72
C GLY A 175 -23.21 -24.28 12.80
N ASN A 176 -23.42 -24.48 11.49
CA ASN A 176 -22.29 -24.64 10.56
C ASN A 176 -21.64 -23.29 10.30
N ARG A 177 -20.31 -23.26 10.22
CA ARG A 177 -19.53 -22.01 10.18
C ARG A 177 -18.53 -21.99 9.03
N ARG A 178 -18.39 -20.81 8.40
CA ARG A 178 -17.34 -20.49 7.43
C ARG A 178 -16.60 -19.24 7.86
N GLN A 179 -15.29 -19.21 7.63
CA GLN A 179 -14.41 -18.10 8.03
C GLN A 179 -13.62 -17.54 6.85
N ALA A 180 -13.36 -16.24 6.87
CA ALA A 180 -12.45 -15.53 5.98
C ALA A 180 -11.57 -14.57 6.80
N LYS A 181 -10.34 -14.37 6.34
CA LYS A 181 -9.37 -13.47 6.97
C LYS A 181 -8.97 -12.39 5.98
N LEU A 182 -9.01 -11.14 6.42
CA LEU A 182 -8.56 -9.98 5.65
C LEU A 182 -7.43 -9.29 6.39
N ARG A 183 -6.42 -8.85 5.64
CA ARG A 183 -5.38 -7.96 6.14
C ARG A 183 -5.73 -6.55 5.72
N LEU A 184 -5.90 -5.64 6.68
CA LEU A 184 -6.23 -4.25 6.40
C LEU A 184 -5.17 -3.36 7.04
N THR A 185 -4.81 -2.27 6.37
CA THR A 185 -3.89 -1.27 6.93
C THR A 185 -4.60 0.06 7.07
N CYS A 186 -4.91 0.45 8.30
CA CYS A 186 -5.49 1.76 8.58
C CYS A 186 -4.36 2.76 8.86
N VAL A 187 -4.27 3.83 8.07
CA VAL A 187 -3.21 4.83 8.15
C VAL A 187 -3.75 6.08 8.83
N ASP A 188 -3.06 6.52 9.87
CA ASP A 188 -3.40 7.76 10.58
C ASP A 188 -3.14 8.99 9.67
N PRO A 189 -4.18 9.75 9.28
CA PRO A 189 -4.01 10.91 8.41
C PRO A 189 -3.23 12.05 9.08
N GLU A 190 -3.31 12.18 10.41
CA GLU A 190 -2.55 13.19 11.15
C GLU A 190 -1.06 12.87 11.16
N ARG A 191 -0.72 11.58 11.19
CA ARG A 191 0.66 11.13 11.03
C ARG A 191 1.21 11.51 9.65
N ILE A 192 0.43 11.29 8.58
CA ILE A 192 0.85 11.69 7.22
C ILE A 192 1.01 13.21 7.15
N ARG A 193 0.07 13.98 7.70
CA ARG A 193 0.13 15.44 7.73
C ARG A 193 1.38 15.92 8.46
N GLY A 194 1.64 15.43 9.67
CA GLY A 194 2.81 15.80 10.45
C GLY A 194 4.14 15.44 9.78
N VAL A 195 4.20 14.31 9.06
CA VAL A 195 5.39 13.96 8.26
C VAL A 195 5.58 14.94 7.10
N ARG A 196 4.50 15.33 6.41
CA ARG A 196 4.56 16.30 5.29
C ARG A 196 5.00 17.68 5.75
N GLU A 197 4.45 18.17 6.85
CA GLU A 197 4.79 19.48 7.41
C GLU A 197 6.26 19.56 7.81
N ARG A 198 6.77 18.53 8.50
CA ARG A 198 8.19 18.47 8.86
C ARG A 198 9.11 18.34 7.66
N PHE A 199 8.71 17.58 6.64
CA PHE A 199 9.48 17.50 5.41
C PHE A 199 9.53 18.84 4.67
N ALA A 200 8.43 19.60 4.66
CA ALA A 200 8.41 20.94 4.11
C ALA A 200 9.37 21.88 4.87
N ALA A 201 9.34 21.85 6.21
CA ALA A 201 10.26 22.63 7.03
C ALA A 201 11.74 22.28 6.76
N LEU A 202 12.07 21.01 6.56
CA LEU A 202 13.41 20.58 6.18
C LEU A 202 13.86 21.11 4.80
N LEU A 203 12.93 21.20 3.84
CA LEU A 203 13.23 21.79 2.53
C LEU A 203 13.53 23.28 2.66
N ASP A 204 12.75 24.00 3.46
CA ASP A 204 12.97 25.43 3.72
C ASP A 204 14.36 25.66 4.39
N GLN A 205 14.70 24.86 5.41
CA GLN A 205 16.03 24.91 6.04
C GLN A 205 17.18 24.62 5.06
N LEU A 206 16.99 23.70 4.10
CA LEU A 206 17.99 23.43 3.06
C LEU A 206 18.16 24.59 2.09
N GLU A 207 17.10 25.33 1.77
CA GLU A 207 17.18 26.54 0.97
C GLU A 207 17.91 27.67 1.70
N GLU A 208 17.66 27.83 3.00
CA GLU A 208 18.37 28.78 3.85
C GLU A 208 19.87 28.46 3.91
N LEU A 209 20.24 27.20 4.11
CA LEU A 209 21.64 26.75 4.05
C LEU A 209 22.31 27.05 2.70
N ARG A 210 21.59 26.87 1.59
CA ARG A 210 22.10 27.21 0.26
C ARG A 210 22.26 28.71 0.08
N ALA A 211 21.35 29.52 0.63
CA ALA A 211 21.47 30.97 0.60
C ALA A 211 22.68 31.45 1.39
N LEU A 212 22.89 30.90 2.60
CA LEU A 212 24.08 31.16 3.41
C LEU A 212 25.35 30.80 2.66
N ALA A 213 25.43 29.62 2.03
CA ALA A 213 26.61 29.22 1.26
C ALA A 213 26.96 30.22 0.14
N ARG A 214 25.97 30.72 -0.60
CA ARG A 214 26.18 31.74 -1.64
C ARG A 214 26.65 33.08 -1.07
N GLU A 215 26.17 33.45 0.11
CA GLU A 215 26.63 34.66 0.80
C GLU A 215 28.10 34.53 1.23
N LEU A 216 28.52 33.35 1.68
CA LEU A 216 29.93 33.07 1.98
C LEU A 216 30.83 33.24 0.77
N ASP A 217 30.43 32.67 -0.37
CA ASP A 217 31.21 32.77 -1.60
C ASP A 217 31.43 34.24 -2.00
N ARG A 218 30.38 35.07 -1.91
CA ARG A 218 30.48 36.52 -2.16
C ARG A 218 31.42 37.22 -1.19
N ARG A 219 31.33 36.93 0.10
CA ARG A 219 32.21 37.56 1.10
C ARG A 219 33.66 37.17 0.95
N ILE A 220 33.93 35.91 0.56
CA ILE A 220 35.29 35.45 0.26
C ILE A 220 35.85 36.24 -0.93
N GLU A 221 35.07 36.42 -2.00
CA GLU A 221 35.47 37.26 -3.14
C GLU A 221 35.77 38.70 -2.72
N ASP A 222 34.93 39.31 -1.88
CA ASP A 222 35.14 40.67 -1.36
C ASP A 222 36.43 40.79 -0.53
N ILE A 223 36.72 39.81 0.32
CA ILE A 223 37.93 39.81 1.14
C ILE A 223 39.17 39.60 0.27
N LEU A 224 39.11 38.69 -0.70
CA LEU A 224 40.21 38.49 -1.67
C LEU A 224 40.49 39.77 -2.46
N ALA A 225 39.46 40.53 -2.82
CA ALA A 225 39.61 41.82 -3.46
C ALA A 225 40.32 42.84 -2.54
N ARG A 226 39.92 42.94 -1.26
CA ARG A 226 40.54 43.87 -0.27
C ARG A 226 41.95 43.46 0.16
N GLN A 227 42.25 42.17 0.20
CA GLN A 227 43.58 41.68 0.58
C GLN A 227 44.68 42.20 -0.36
N LYS A 228 44.32 42.46 -1.62
CA LYS A 228 45.21 43.10 -2.61
C LYS A 228 45.69 44.48 -2.16
N ASP A 229 44.91 45.16 -1.31
CA ASP A 229 45.19 46.52 -0.84
C ASP A 229 45.77 46.57 0.58
N ASN A 230 45.36 45.68 1.50
CA ASN A 230 45.91 45.63 2.87
C ASN A 230 45.85 44.21 3.51
N PRO A 231 46.95 43.42 3.49
CA PRO A 231 46.90 41.99 3.81
C PRO A 231 46.76 41.66 5.31
N ALA A 232 47.21 42.55 6.22
CA ALA A 232 47.26 42.24 7.65
C ALA A 232 45.90 42.36 8.35
N GLU A 233 45.13 43.42 8.07
CA GLU A 233 43.78 43.58 8.63
C GLU A 233 42.81 42.53 8.08
N SER A 234 42.96 42.20 6.79
CA SER A 234 42.11 41.24 6.06
C SER A 234 42.10 39.83 6.68
N LEU A 235 43.23 39.35 7.20
CA LEU A 235 43.34 38.01 7.80
C LEU A 235 42.57 37.90 9.13
N SER A 236 42.72 38.89 10.01
CA SER A 236 42.05 38.89 11.32
C SER A 236 40.52 38.98 11.19
N ALA A 237 40.03 39.78 10.24
CA ALA A 237 38.62 39.88 9.91
C ALA A 237 38.05 38.55 9.37
N LEU A 238 38.76 37.92 8.42
CA LEU A 238 38.38 36.62 7.86
C LEU A 238 38.31 35.52 8.94
N GLU A 239 39.26 35.47 9.87
CA GLU A 239 39.25 34.48 10.95
C GLU A 239 38.07 34.65 11.92
N ALA A 240 37.67 35.90 12.20
CA ALA A 240 36.53 36.18 13.05
C ALA A 240 35.22 35.77 12.37
N GLU A 241 35.05 36.09 11.08
CA GLU A 241 33.88 35.67 10.31
C GLU A 241 33.81 34.14 10.15
N LEU A 242 34.91 33.46 9.80
CA LEU A 242 34.93 32.00 9.70
C LEU A 242 34.54 31.31 11.01
N ARG A 243 34.88 31.89 12.16
CA ARG A 243 34.42 31.39 13.46
C ARG A 243 32.91 31.54 13.63
N GLN A 244 32.34 32.69 13.27
CA GLN A 244 30.90 32.92 13.33
C GLN A 244 30.15 31.93 12.41
N ILE A 245 30.59 31.79 11.16
CA ILE A 245 29.97 30.90 10.17
C ILE A 245 30.01 29.45 10.63
N ARG A 246 31.14 28.99 11.19
CA ARG A 246 31.24 27.65 11.76
C ARG A 246 30.24 27.45 12.91
N SER A 247 30.00 28.46 13.74
CA SER A 247 29.00 28.39 14.81
C SER A 247 27.56 28.31 14.26
N GLU A 248 27.22 29.13 13.26
CA GLU A 248 25.88 29.14 12.65
C GLU A 248 25.60 27.81 11.94
N ARG A 249 26.55 27.31 11.14
CA ARG A 249 26.46 26.00 10.50
C ARG A 249 26.30 24.87 11.51
N SER A 250 27.04 24.93 12.62
CA SER A 250 26.90 23.94 13.71
C SER A 250 25.50 23.96 14.30
N GLY A 251 24.88 25.13 14.47
CA GLY A 251 23.51 25.26 14.95
C GLY A 251 22.50 24.59 14.01
N LEU A 252 22.55 24.93 12.73
CA LEU A 252 21.67 24.36 11.70
C LEU A 252 21.82 22.84 11.59
N GLN A 253 23.04 22.31 11.70
CA GLN A 253 23.28 20.87 11.70
C GLN A 253 22.61 20.16 12.89
N GLN A 254 22.63 20.76 14.08
CA GLN A 254 21.98 20.20 15.26
C GLN A 254 20.46 20.21 15.11
N GLU A 255 19.89 21.26 14.51
CA GLU A 255 18.45 21.37 14.25
C GLU A 255 17.96 20.32 13.25
N ILE A 256 18.66 20.16 12.12
CA ILE A 256 18.36 19.11 11.13
C ILE A 256 18.44 17.72 11.77
N GLU A 257 19.46 17.45 12.60
CA GLU A 257 19.57 16.16 13.31
C GLU A 257 18.40 15.95 14.27
N ALA A 258 17.97 17.00 14.98
CA ALA A 258 16.81 16.95 15.88
C ALA A 258 15.51 16.65 15.11
N ASP A 259 15.29 17.30 13.96
CA ASP A 259 14.11 17.09 13.12
C ASP A 259 14.07 15.71 12.48
N MET A 260 15.21 15.24 11.97
CA MET A 260 15.34 13.86 11.45
C MET A 260 15.03 12.83 12.54
N LYS A 261 15.53 13.05 13.76
CA LYS A 261 15.24 12.17 14.90
C LYS A 261 13.76 12.23 15.29
N ALA A 262 13.13 13.40 15.22
CA ALA A 262 11.71 13.57 15.49
C ALA A 262 10.84 12.84 14.44
N ILE A 263 11.23 12.87 13.16
CA ILE A 263 10.57 12.09 12.10
C ILE A 263 10.71 10.59 12.36
N ASP A 264 11.92 10.09 12.68
CA ASP A 264 12.12 8.67 13.00
C ASP A 264 11.28 8.23 14.21
N GLN A 265 11.15 9.09 15.23
CA GLN A 265 10.25 8.84 16.37
C GLN A 265 8.78 8.74 15.96
N LEU A 266 8.30 9.61 15.07
CA LEU A 266 6.94 9.50 14.52
C LEU A 266 6.75 8.22 13.71
N LEU A 267 7.77 7.80 12.96
CA LEU A 267 7.75 6.58 12.16
C LEU A 267 7.81 5.29 13.00
N ARG A 268 8.38 5.35 14.20
CA ARG A 268 8.45 4.21 15.13
C ARG A 268 7.34 4.15 16.16
N ARG A 269 6.60 5.23 16.39
CA ARG A 269 5.51 5.23 17.36
C ARG A 269 4.48 4.17 16.97
N PRO A 270 4.19 3.17 17.84
CA PRO A 270 3.14 2.21 17.55
C PRO A 270 1.82 2.95 17.42
N ALA A 271 1.00 2.53 16.46
CA ALA A 271 -0.36 3.02 16.35
C ALA A 271 -1.10 2.74 17.67
N PRO A 272 -1.86 3.72 18.22
CA PRO A 272 -2.63 3.55 19.44
C PRO A 272 -3.69 2.46 19.31
#